data_AF-A0A2D8GLV1-F1
#
_entry.id   AF-A0A2D8GLV1-F1
#
_cell.length_a   1.000
_cell.length_b   1.000
_cell.length_c   1.000
_cell.angle_alpha   90.00
_cell.angle_beta   90.00
_cell.angle_gamma   90.00
#
_symmetry.space_group_name_H-M   'P 1'
#
loop_
_entity.id
_entity.type
_entity.pdbx_description
1 polymer ?
#
loop_
_entity_poly.entity_id
_entity_poly.type
_entity_poly.pdbx_seq_one_letter_code
_entity_poly.pdbx_strand_id
1 'polypeptide(L)'
;MNLSDKVLAYSNDLPIKTELPVHSGKVRSVYWLSPQESKRLIEDKGYPIPTQSELAVMVISDRISAFECIWRGEGNMEGVPGKGAALNSISNHWFKAFKSNNLADSHILDVPHPLVWI
;
A
#
# COMPACT_ATOMS: atom_id res chain seq x y z
N MET A 1 -19.79 11.63 -12.32
CA MET A 1 -18.38 11.31 -12.03
C MET A 1 -18.37 10.01 -11.26
N ASN A 2 -17.92 8.93 -11.90
CA ASN A 2 -17.74 7.64 -11.26
C ASN A 2 -16.42 7.63 -10.49
N LEU A 3 -16.29 6.75 -9.49
CA LEU A 3 -15.03 6.57 -8.74
C LEU A 3 -13.86 6.20 -9.67
N SER A 4 -14.16 5.57 -10.81
CA SER A 4 -13.25 5.27 -11.92
C SER A 4 -12.61 6.51 -12.58
N ASP A 5 -13.09 7.71 -12.28
CA ASP A 5 -12.60 8.94 -12.92
C ASP A 5 -11.55 9.66 -12.06
N LYS A 6 -11.24 9.13 -10.86
CA LYS A 6 -10.27 9.73 -9.92
C LYS A 6 -9.02 8.85 -9.81
N VAL A 7 -7.95 9.30 -10.45
CA VAL A 7 -6.61 8.71 -10.37
C VAL A 7 -5.94 9.14 -9.07
N LEU A 8 -5.49 8.19 -8.23
CA LEU A 8 -4.59 8.50 -7.13
C LEU A 8 -3.14 8.54 -7.64
N ALA A 9 -2.69 9.68 -8.16
CA ALA A 9 -1.34 9.81 -8.72
C ALA A 9 -0.25 9.89 -7.64
N TYR A 10 -0.51 10.68 -6.59
CA TYR A 10 0.40 10.89 -5.48
C TYR A 10 -0.25 10.35 -4.20
N SER A 11 0.54 9.63 -3.40
CA SER A 11 0.10 8.96 -2.18
C SER A 11 1.02 9.24 -1.01
N ASN A 12 1.84 10.30 -1.10
CA ASN A 12 2.88 10.65 -0.14
C ASN A 12 2.52 11.85 0.75
N ASP A 13 1.33 12.41 0.59
CA ASP A 13 0.79 13.59 1.29
C ASP A 13 -0.48 13.27 2.10
N LEU A 14 -0.84 12.00 2.20
CA LEU A 14 -1.98 11.55 3.01
C LEU A 14 -1.75 11.88 4.49
N PRO A 15 -2.82 12.22 5.24
CA PRO A 15 -2.75 12.61 6.66
C PRO A 15 -2.56 11.39 7.58
N ILE A 16 -1.60 10.53 7.26
CA ILE A 16 -1.19 9.36 8.04
C ILE A 16 -0.04 9.79 8.95
N LYS A 17 -0.18 9.54 10.26
CA LYS A 17 0.91 9.79 11.21
C LYS A 17 2.09 8.88 10.85
N THR A 18 3.27 9.47 10.71
CA THR A 18 4.51 8.76 10.38
C THR A 18 5.64 9.27 11.26
N GLU A 19 6.49 8.35 11.74
CA GLU A 19 7.67 8.63 12.55
C GLU A 19 8.85 9.09 11.68
N LEU A 20 8.96 8.49 10.49
CA LEU A 20 10.02 8.78 9.52
C LEU A 20 9.47 9.58 8.33
N PRO A 21 10.35 10.27 7.58
CA PRO A 21 9.96 10.86 6.29
C PRO A 21 9.29 9.81 5.39
N VAL A 22 8.18 10.20 4.76
CA VAL A 22 7.44 9.30 3.88
C VAL A 22 8.34 8.86 2.73
N HIS A 23 8.56 7.55 2.61
CA HIS A 23 9.31 7.02 1.48
C HIS A 23 8.39 7.02 0.24
N SER A 24 8.74 7.81 -0.76
CA SER A 24 7.96 7.93 -2.00
C SER A 24 8.67 7.24 -3.16
N GLY A 25 8.19 6.05 -3.51
CA GLY A 25 8.65 5.32 -4.69
C GLY A 25 7.94 5.75 -5.98
N LYS A 26 8.20 5.05 -7.09
CA LYS A 26 7.56 5.30 -8.39
C LYS A 26 6.03 5.10 -8.33
N VAL A 27 5.57 4.08 -7.60
CA VAL A 27 4.15 3.63 -7.61
C VAL A 27 3.58 3.31 -6.22
N ARG A 28 4.35 3.53 -5.14
CA ARG A 28 3.92 3.29 -3.75
C ARG A 28 4.56 4.30 -2.82
N SER A 29 3.87 4.60 -1.73
CA SER A 29 4.37 5.40 -0.62
C SER A 29 4.34 4.57 0.67
N VAL A 30 5.35 4.72 1.52
CA VAL A 30 5.45 4.00 2.79
C VAL A 30 5.55 5.00 3.94
N TYR A 31 4.66 4.83 4.91
CA TYR A 31 4.56 5.61 6.13
C TYR A 31 4.94 4.72 7.30
N TRP A 32 6.08 4.98 7.94
CA TRP A 32 6.52 4.18 9.09
C TRP A 32 5.82 4.66 10.35
N LEU A 33 5.16 3.76 11.07
CA LEU A 33 4.49 4.10 12.31
C LEU A 33 5.52 4.27 13.44
N SER A 34 5.21 5.10 14.42
CA SER A 34 6.03 5.16 15.63
C SER A 34 5.98 3.82 16.38
N PRO A 35 6.96 3.51 17.24
CA PRO A 35 6.91 2.29 18.05
C PRO A 35 5.64 2.19 18.90
N GLN A 36 5.14 3.31 19.42
CA GLN A 36 3.91 3.36 20.20
C GLN A 36 2.67 3.06 19.35
N GLU A 37 2.58 3.62 18.14
CA GLU A 37 1.46 3.36 17.25
C GLU A 37 1.51 1.94 16.65
N SER A 38 2.71 1.42 16.37
CA SER A 38 2.90 0.02 15.95
C SER A 38 2.40 -0.93 17.03
N LYS A 39 2.86 -0.75 18.27
CA LYS A 39 2.41 -1.55 19.41
C LYS A 39 0.90 -1.48 19.59
N ARG A 40 0.34 -0.26 19.61
CA ARG A 40 -1.10 -0.04 19.76
C ARG A 40 -1.88 -0.77 18.67
N LEU A 41 -1.46 -0.66 17.41
CA LEU A 41 -2.16 -1.31 16.30
C LEU A 41 -2.06 -2.84 16.35
N ILE A 42 -0.90 -3.40 16.72
CA ILE A 42 -0.72 -4.85 16.91
C ILE A 42 -1.67 -5.38 17.98
N GLU A 43 -1.75 -4.69 19.12
CA GLU A 43 -2.62 -5.06 20.25
C GLU A 43 -4.10 -4.91 19.88
N ASP A 44 -4.50 -3.77 19.30
CA ASP A 44 -5.89 -3.47 18.93
C ASP A 44 -6.44 -4.43 17.86
N LYS A 45 -5.60 -4.86 16.91
CA LYS A 45 -5.98 -5.73 15.80
C LYS A 45 -5.68 -7.21 16.05
N GLY A 46 -4.89 -7.53 17.08
CA GLY A 46 -4.48 -8.89 17.39
C GLY A 46 -3.59 -9.51 16.32
N TYR A 47 -2.68 -8.74 15.72
CA TYR A 47 -1.77 -9.30 14.71
C TYR A 47 -0.84 -10.36 15.34
N PRO A 48 -0.60 -11.50 14.67
CA PRO A 48 0.17 -12.62 15.24
C PRO A 48 1.68 -12.39 15.13
N ILE A 49 2.16 -11.23 15.61
CA ILE A 49 3.56 -10.81 15.59
C ILE A 49 3.94 -10.17 16.94
N PRO A 50 5.24 -10.09 17.29
CA PRO A 50 5.67 -9.43 18.51
C PRO A 50 5.21 -7.96 18.59
N THR A 51 4.78 -7.52 19.76
CA THR A 51 4.32 -6.13 20.00
C THR A 51 5.38 -5.04 19.75
N GLN A 52 6.65 -5.44 19.68
CA GLN A 52 7.80 -4.58 19.39
C GLN A 52 8.11 -4.49 17.89
N SER A 53 7.39 -5.22 17.05
CA SER A 53 7.57 -5.16 15.59
C SER A 53 7.22 -3.79 15.06
N GLU A 54 8.07 -3.26 14.19
CA GLU A 54 7.83 -2.02 13.46
C GLU A 54 6.79 -2.26 12.37
N LEU A 55 5.77 -1.42 12.34
CA LEU A 55 4.74 -1.44 11.30
C LEU A 55 4.90 -0.26 10.35
N ALA A 56 4.52 -0.48 9.11
CA ALA A 56 4.40 0.56 8.12
C ALA A 56 3.01 0.51 7.46
N VAL A 57 2.55 1.66 6.98
CA VAL A 57 1.39 1.74 6.11
C VAL A 57 1.89 1.98 4.70
N MET A 58 1.61 1.03 3.81
CA MET A 58 1.94 1.15 2.40
C MET A 58 0.71 1.53 1.59
N VAL A 59 0.79 2.62 0.84
CA VAL A 59 -0.27 3.10 -0.04
C VAL A 59 0.16 2.94 -1.50
N ILE A 60 -0.66 2.29 -2.31
CA ILE A 60 -0.40 2.10 -3.74
C ILE A 60 -1.09 3.19 -4.56
N SER A 61 -0.34 3.82 -5.46
CA SER A 61 -0.85 4.79 -6.41
C SER A 61 -1.32 4.15 -7.71
N ASP A 62 -2.11 4.89 -8.47
CA ASP A 62 -2.56 4.55 -9.82
C ASP A 62 -1.50 4.84 -10.90
N ARG A 63 -0.33 5.38 -10.52
CA ARG A 63 0.78 5.61 -11.44
C ARG A 63 1.31 4.31 -12.03
N ILE A 64 1.69 4.35 -13.30
CA ILE A 64 2.40 3.27 -13.96
C ILE A 64 3.70 3.81 -14.54
N SER A 65 4.75 3.01 -14.49
CA SER A 65 6.06 3.37 -15.01
C SER A 65 6.65 2.20 -15.77
N ALA A 66 7.40 2.51 -16.82
CA ALA A 66 8.25 1.56 -17.51
C ALA A 66 9.61 2.22 -17.71
N PHE A 67 10.69 1.52 -17.32
CA PHE A 67 12.04 2.10 -17.27
C PHE A 67 12.09 3.35 -16.38
N GLU A 68 12.69 4.44 -16.88
CA GLU A 68 12.72 5.75 -16.22
C GLU A 68 11.56 6.66 -16.62
N CYS A 69 10.57 6.13 -17.35
CA CYS A 69 9.38 6.88 -17.75
C CYS A 69 8.24 6.66 -16.76
N ILE A 70 7.65 7.78 -16.31
CA ILE A 70 6.36 7.81 -15.63
C ILE A 70 5.31 8.10 -16.71
N TRP A 71 4.41 7.15 -16.92
CA TRP A 71 3.42 7.25 -17.98
C TRP A 71 2.35 8.31 -17.64
N ARG A 72 1.88 9.00 -18.67
CA ARG A 72 0.72 9.90 -18.63
C ARG A 72 -0.21 9.57 -19.79
N GLY A 73 -1.51 9.51 -19.52
CA GLY A 73 -2.54 9.32 -20.52
C GLY A 73 -2.96 10.62 -21.21
N GLU A 74 -3.86 10.51 -22.17
CA GLU A 74 -4.49 11.66 -22.83
C GLU A 74 -5.11 12.63 -21.82
N GLY A 75 -5.09 13.92 -22.12
CA GLY A 75 -5.62 14.95 -21.21
C GLY A 75 -4.83 15.12 -19.90
N ASN A 76 -3.53 14.79 -19.89
CA ASN A 76 -2.65 14.84 -18.71
C ASN A 76 -3.05 13.88 -17.57
N MET A 77 -3.70 12.76 -17.87
CA MET A 77 -4.05 11.76 -16.86
C MET A 77 -2.79 11.14 -16.25
N GLU A 78 -2.57 11.31 -14.94
CA GLU A 78 -1.31 10.94 -14.28
C GLU A 78 -1.25 9.49 -13.77
N GLY A 79 -2.00 8.58 -14.40
CA GLY A 79 -2.07 7.17 -14.01
C GLY A 79 -3.24 6.44 -14.65
N VAL A 80 -3.35 5.15 -14.35
CA VAL A 80 -4.44 4.30 -14.83
C VAL A 80 -5.46 4.16 -13.69
N PRO A 81 -6.69 4.68 -13.83
CA PRO A 81 -7.65 4.65 -12.74
C PRO A 81 -7.90 3.24 -12.21
N GLY A 82 -7.81 3.07 -10.89
CA GLY A 82 -8.04 1.78 -10.23
C GLY A 82 -6.90 0.77 -10.38
N LYS A 83 -5.79 1.11 -11.03
CA LYS A 83 -4.61 0.25 -11.16
C LYS A 83 -4.06 -0.15 -9.79
N GLY A 84 -4.00 0.77 -8.84
CA GLY A 84 -3.50 0.46 -7.50
C GLY A 84 -4.33 -0.63 -6.82
N ALA A 85 -5.66 -0.50 -6.88
CA ALA A 85 -6.59 -1.45 -6.29
C ALA A 85 -6.56 -2.82 -6.99
N ALA A 86 -6.50 -2.84 -8.32
CA ALA A 86 -6.41 -4.06 -9.09
C ALA A 86 -5.12 -4.84 -8.77
N LEU A 87 -3.97 -4.15 -8.74
CA LEU A 87 -2.69 -4.78 -8.40
C LEU A 87 -2.68 -5.31 -6.96
N ASN A 88 -3.22 -4.56 -6.01
CA ASN A 88 -3.36 -5.03 -4.63
C ASN A 88 -4.23 -6.28 -4.53
N SER A 89 -5.35 -6.32 -5.25
CA SER A 89 -6.23 -7.48 -5.26
C SER A 89 -5.53 -8.72 -5.81
N ILE A 90 -4.84 -8.59 -6.94
CA ILE A 90 -4.08 -9.68 -7.58
C ILE A 90 -2.96 -10.17 -6.65
N SER A 91 -2.16 -9.27 -6.09
CA SER A 91 -1.08 -9.65 -5.19
C SER A 91 -1.60 -10.32 -3.91
N ASN A 92 -2.69 -9.83 -3.33
CA ASN A 92 -3.28 -10.44 -2.14
C ASN A 92 -3.83 -11.85 -2.42
N HIS A 93 -4.42 -12.06 -3.60
CA HIS A 93 -4.83 -13.40 -4.05
C HIS A 93 -3.63 -14.37 -4.05
N TRP A 94 -2.51 -13.97 -4.66
CA TRP A 94 -1.31 -14.80 -4.73
C TRP A 94 -0.65 -15.03 -3.37
N PHE A 95 -0.57 -14.01 -2.50
CA PHE A 95 -0.04 -14.20 -1.14
C PHE A 95 -0.86 -15.21 -0.34
N LYS A 96 -2.19 -15.18 -0.44
CA LYS A 96 -3.05 -16.18 0.19
C LYS A 96 -2.80 -17.58 -0.39
N ALA A 97 -2.69 -17.68 -1.72
CA ALA A 97 -2.40 -18.96 -2.38
C ALA A 97 -1.03 -19.53 -1.99
N PHE A 98 0.00 -18.69 -1.86
CA PHE A 98 1.32 -19.13 -1.42
C PHE A 98 1.30 -19.60 0.02
N LYS A 99 0.62 -18.87 0.91
CA LYS A 99 0.47 -19.27 2.32
C LYS A 99 -0.30 -20.59 2.45
N SER A 100 -1.41 -20.76 1.72
CA SER A 100 -2.22 -21.99 1.80
C SER A 100 -1.49 -23.23 1.25
N ASN A 101 -0.51 -23.03 0.36
CA ASN A 101 0.30 -24.10 -0.20
C ASN A 101 1.67 -24.23 0.49
N ASN A 102 1.91 -23.51 1.59
CA ASN A 102 3.18 -23.51 2.33
C ASN A 102 4.40 -23.19 1.45
N LEU A 103 4.23 -22.25 0.51
CA LEU A 103 5.28 -21.86 -0.44
C LEU A 103 6.09 -20.65 0.02
N ALA A 104 5.43 -19.67 0.66
CA ALA A 104 6.07 -18.46 1.16
C ALA A 104 5.18 -17.74 2.19
N ASP A 105 5.83 -17.06 3.13
CA ASP A 105 5.20 -16.09 4.01
C ASP A 105 5.01 -14.73 3.31
N SER A 106 4.18 -13.87 3.90
CA SER A 106 3.97 -12.49 3.46
C SER A 106 4.22 -11.53 4.62
N HIS A 107 4.79 -10.38 4.31
CA HIS A 107 4.97 -9.27 5.25
C HIS A 107 3.69 -8.45 5.43
N ILE A 108 2.62 -8.75 4.68
CA ILE A 108 1.33 -8.04 4.76
C ILE A 108 0.47 -8.64 5.87
N LEU A 109 0.09 -7.79 6.82
CA LEU A 109 -0.71 -8.14 7.99
C LEU A 109 -2.18 -7.85 7.78
N ASP A 110 -2.51 -6.74 7.13
CA ASP A 110 -3.90 -6.32 6.91
C ASP A 110 -4.08 -5.49 5.62
N VAL A 111 -5.31 -5.47 5.12
CA VAL A 111 -5.74 -4.71 3.93
C VAL A 111 -7.01 -3.92 4.30
N PRO A 112 -6.90 -2.84 5.09
CA PRO A 112 -8.06 -2.07 5.55
C PRO A 112 -8.76 -1.29 4.43
N HIS A 113 -8.08 -1.08 3.30
CA HIS A 113 -8.62 -0.40 2.13
C HIS A 113 -7.99 -0.98 0.85
N PRO A 114 -8.66 -0.99 -0.32
CA PRO A 114 -8.10 -1.53 -1.56
C PRO A 114 -6.73 -0.96 -1.98
N LEU A 115 -6.38 0.23 -1.52
CA LEU A 115 -5.11 0.91 -1.81
C LEU A 115 -4.10 0.86 -0.65
N VAL A 116 -4.47 0.33 0.52
CA VAL A 116 -3.69 0.44 1.76
C VAL A 116 -3.39 -0.94 2.30
N TRP A 117 -2.11 -1.21 2.53
CA TRP A 117 -1.62 -2.38 3.24
C TRP A 117 -0.92 -1.98 4.53
N ILE A 118 -1.03 -2.84 5.53
CA ILE A 118 -0.27 -2.80 6.78
C ILE A 118 0.76 -3.93 6.72
#